data_AF-A0A455U7N5-F1
#
_entry.id   AF-A0A455U7N5-F1
#
_cell.length_a   1.000
_cell.length_b   1.000
_cell.length_c   1.000
_cell.angle_alpha   90.00
_cell.angle_beta   90.00
_cell.angle_gamma   90.00
#
_symmetry.space_group_name_H-M   'P 1'
#
loop_
_entity.id
_entity.type
_entity.pdbx_description
1 polymer ?
#
loop_
_entity_poly.entity_id
_entity_poly.type
_entity_poly.pdbx_seq_one_letter_code
_entity_poly.pdbx_strand_id
1 'polypeptide(L)'
;MAYGLIKAMQENFDDYKDNAPGALGYALEQQDLQWVVPFHDAVVEYYKEIGVWTDDMQAHQDNLVERQNVLLTAWESFMQDAPSDDEAFTAEWMEARATALANADFEPIFE
;
A
#
# COMPACT_ATOMS: atom_id res chain seq x y z
N MET A 1 10.37 13.73 -5.08
CA MET A 1 11.11 12.63 -5.75
C MET A 1 10.15 11.65 -6.40
N ALA A 2 9.18 11.08 -5.67
CA ALA A 2 8.22 10.11 -6.20
C ALA A 2 7.47 10.56 -7.46
N TYR A 3 6.90 11.77 -7.48
CA TYR A 3 6.20 12.33 -8.66
C TYR A 3 7.09 12.33 -9.91
N GLY A 4 8.31 12.87 -9.79
CA GLY A 4 9.24 12.93 -10.91
C GLY A 4 9.69 11.55 -11.39
N LEU A 5 9.82 10.58 -10.48
CA LEU A 5 10.16 9.21 -10.81
C LEU A 5 9.03 8.53 -11.61
N ILE A 6 7.79 8.55 -11.11
CA ILE A 6 6.67 7.90 -11.82
C ILE A 6 6.42 8.55 -13.18
N LYS A 7 6.50 9.88 -13.25
CA LYS A 7 6.36 10.62 -14.50
C LYS A 7 7.42 10.19 -15.52
N ALA A 8 8.70 10.15 -15.12
CA ALA A 8 9.78 9.71 -15.99
C ALA A 8 9.60 8.25 -16.42
N MET A 9 9.16 7.36 -15.54
CA MET A 9 8.94 5.95 -15.86
C MET A 9 7.78 5.74 -16.85
N GLN A 10 6.71 6.52 -16.72
CA GLN A 10 5.52 6.38 -17.58
C GLN A 10 5.71 7.09 -18.92
N GLU A 11 6.27 8.30 -18.94
CA GLU A 11 6.48 9.06 -20.18
C GLU A 11 7.58 8.48 -21.07
N ASN A 12 8.56 7.79 -20.50
CA ASN A 12 9.68 7.20 -21.25
C ASN A 12 9.59 5.67 -21.33
N PHE A 13 8.41 5.08 -21.11
CA PHE A 13 8.22 3.63 -21.11
C PHE A 13 8.73 2.97 -22.41
N ASP A 14 8.42 3.56 -23.56
CA ASP A 14 8.85 3.05 -24.87
C ASP A 14 10.37 3.00 -25.03
N ASP A 15 11.11 3.88 -24.34
CA ASP A 15 12.58 3.94 -24.43
C ASP A 15 13.26 2.82 -23.64
N TYR A 16 12.58 2.20 -22.67
CA TYR A 16 13.19 1.17 -21.81
C TYR A 16 12.48 -0.18 -21.76
N LYS A 17 11.28 -0.34 -22.32
CA LYS A 17 10.50 -1.57 -22.23
C LYS A 17 11.22 -2.84 -22.70
N ASP A 18 12.20 -2.71 -23.58
CA ASP A 18 12.98 -3.81 -24.15
C ASP A 18 14.35 -4.03 -23.46
N ASN A 19 14.70 -3.21 -22.47
CA ASN A 19 16.03 -3.23 -21.85
C ASN A 19 16.21 -4.33 -20.78
N ALA A 20 15.13 -4.93 -20.28
CA ALA A 20 15.19 -6.02 -19.32
C ALA A 20 13.94 -6.92 -19.35
N PRO A 21 14.09 -8.24 -19.09
CA PRO A 21 12.95 -9.10 -18.80
C PRO A 21 12.11 -8.52 -17.65
N GLY A 22 10.81 -8.35 -17.88
CA GLY A 22 9.88 -7.80 -16.90
C GLY A 22 9.65 -6.29 -17.00
N ALA A 23 10.44 -5.55 -17.79
CA ALA A 23 10.22 -4.11 -17.98
C ALA A 23 8.84 -3.79 -18.57
N LEU A 24 8.29 -4.67 -19.40
CA LEU A 24 6.91 -4.59 -19.91
C LEU A 24 5.85 -4.48 -18.80
N GLY A 25 6.15 -5.01 -17.61
CA GLY A 25 5.26 -4.92 -16.45
C GLY A 25 5.13 -3.52 -15.86
N TYR A 26 5.88 -2.51 -16.37
CA TYR A 26 5.73 -1.10 -15.99
C TYR A 26 4.80 -0.31 -16.91
N ALA A 27 4.32 -0.91 -18.01
CA ALA A 27 3.34 -0.27 -18.87
C ALA A 27 2.09 0.09 -18.06
N LEU A 28 1.47 1.23 -18.33
CA LEU A 28 0.30 1.70 -17.58
C LEU A 28 -0.84 0.69 -17.63
N GLU A 29 -1.08 0.09 -18.80
CA GLU A 29 -2.12 -0.92 -19.02
C GLU A 29 -1.86 -2.25 -18.31
N GLN A 30 -0.64 -2.47 -17.80
CA GLN A 30 -0.29 -3.64 -16.99
C GLN A 30 -0.35 -3.33 -15.49
N GLN A 31 -0.60 -2.08 -15.09
CA GLN A 31 -0.72 -1.72 -13.68
C GLN A 31 -2.13 -2.03 -13.16
N ASP A 32 -2.18 -2.69 -12.00
CA ASP A 32 -3.39 -2.74 -11.19
C ASP A 32 -3.42 -1.52 -10.27
N LEU A 33 -4.25 -0.53 -10.63
CA LEU A 33 -4.41 0.70 -9.85
C LEU A 33 -5.29 0.53 -8.60
N GLN A 34 -5.78 -0.70 -8.34
CA GLN A 34 -6.42 -1.11 -7.09
C GLN A 34 -5.60 -2.20 -6.39
N TRP A 35 -4.26 -2.08 -6.44
CA TRP A 35 -3.33 -2.98 -5.78
C TRP A 35 -3.57 -3.10 -4.27
N VAL A 36 -2.97 -4.12 -3.64
CA VAL A 36 -3.12 -4.41 -2.19
C VAL A 36 -2.31 -3.50 -1.26
N VAL A 37 -1.44 -2.64 -1.82
CA VAL A 37 -0.62 -1.68 -1.09
C VAL A 37 -0.99 -0.27 -1.57
N PRO A 38 -1.21 0.70 -0.67
CA PRO A 38 -1.56 2.05 -1.08
C PRO A 38 -0.43 2.69 -1.89
N PHE A 39 -0.81 3.43 -2.92
CA PHE A 39 0.11 4.25 -3.70
C PHE A 39 0.58 5.45 -2.87
N HIS A 40 1.78 5.95 -3.18
CA HIS A 40 2.23 7.23 -2.67
C HIS A 40 1.35 8.36 -3.26
N ASP A 41 0.99 9.38 -2.46
CA ASP A 41 0.19 10.54 -2.90
C ASP A 41 0.66 11.18 -4.22
N ALA A 42 1.98 11.33 -4.39
CA ALA A 42 2.60 11.86 -5.59
C ALA A 42 2.36 11.00 -6.86
N VAL A 43 2.13 9.70 -6.71
CA VAL A 43 1.76 8.79 -7.81
C VAL A 43 0.29 8.95 -8.14
N VAL A 44 -0.57 9.04 -7.11
CA VAL A 44 -2.00 9.34 -7.27
C VAL A 44 -2.19 10.69 -7.99
N GLU A 45 -1.43 11.71 -7.60
CA GLU A 45 -1.42 13.02 -8.25
C GLU A 45 -1.10 12.93 -9.74
N TYR A 46 -0.04 12.20 -10.12
CA TYR A 46 0.32 11.98 -11.52
C TYR A 46 -0.78 11.25 -12.30
N TYR A 47 -1.36 10.19 -11.73
CA TYR A 47 -2.44 9.45 -12.40
C TYR A 47 -3.74 10.24 -12.53
N LYS A 48 -4.02 11.16 -11.60
CA LYS A 48 -5.09 12.16 -11.74
C LYS A 48 -4.79 13.13 -12.88
N GLU A 49 -3.56 13.63 -12.97
CA GLU A 49 -3.13 14.59 -14.00
C GLU A 49 -3.31 14.03 -15.41
N ILE A 50 -2.94 12.76 -15.64
CA ILE A 50 -3.11 12.11 -16.94
C ILE A 50 -4.51 11.52 -17.17
N GLY A 51 -5.43 11.70 -16.22
CA GLY A 51 -6.85 11.36 -16.36
C GLY A 51 -7.20 9.88 -16.22
N VAL A 52 -6.33 9.04 -15.63
CA VAL A 52 -6.58 7.60 -15.46
C VAL A 52 -7.06 7.22 -14.05
N TRP A 53 -6.85 8.11 -13.07
CA TRP A 53 -7.28 7.86 -11.69
C TRP A 53 -8.77 8.12 -11.51
N THR A 54 -9.53 7.09 -11.12
CA THR A 54 -10.98 7.14 -10.96
C THR A 54 -11.40 7.32 -9.50
N ASP A 55 -12.67 7.63 -9.27
CA ASP A 55 -13.25 7.72 -7.92
C ASP A 55 -13.22 6.36 -7.20
N ASP A 56 -13.44 5.25 -7.91
CA ASP A 56 -13.35 3.90 -7.34
C ASP A 56 -11.91 3.55 -6.91
N MET A 57 -10.91 3.97 -7.68
CA MET A 57 -9.50 3.83 -7.30
C MET A 57 -9.17 4.70 -6.08
N GLN A 58 -9.73 5.91 -6.00
CA GLN A 58 -9.56 6.77 -4.83
C GLN A 58 -10.18 6.15 -3.58
N ALA A 59 -11.41 5.63 -3.66
CA ALA A 59 -12.09 5.00 -2.54
C ALA A 59 -11.31 3.77 -2.03
N HIS A 60 -10.76 2.96 -2.94
CA HIS A 60 -9.90 1.83 -2.60
C HIS A 60 -8.59 2.28 -1.92
N GLN A 61 -7.93 3.29 -2.49
CA GLN A 61 -6.73 3.89 -1.91
C GLN A 61 -6.98 4.42 -0.49
N ASP A 62 -8.06 5.15 -0.29
CA ASP A 62 -8.42 5.73 1.02
C ASP A 62 -8.68 4.63 2.04
N ASN A 63 -9.39 3.56 1.65
CA ASN A 63 -9.62 2.40 2.51
C ASN A 63 -8.32 1.70 2.92
N LEU A 64 -7.36 1.54 2.01
CA LEU A 64 -6.06 0.95 2.33
C LEU A 64 -5.21 1.84 3.25
N VAL A 65 -5.24 3.16 3.05
CA VAL A 65 -4.55 4.10 3.93
C VAL A 65 -5.15 4.08 5.33
N GLU A 66 -6.47 4.06 5.46
CA GLU A 66 -7.15 3.92 6.74
C GLU A 66 -6.74 2.62 7.45
N ARG A 67 -6.78 1.49 6.73
CA ARG A 67 -6.32 0.19 7.24
C ARG A 67 -4.88 0.25 7.74
N GLN A 68 -3.99 0.92 7.02
CA GLN A 68 -2.59 1.05 7.41
C GLN A 68 -2.42 1.90 8.67
N ASN A 69 -3.20 2.98 8.82
CA ASN A 69 -3.19 3.82 10.01
C ASN A 69 -3.69 3.08 11.26
N VAL A 70 -4.71 2.22 11.12
CA VAL A 70 -5.18 1.34 12.20
C VAL A 70 -4.04 0.42 12.66
N LEU A 71 -3.36 -0.23 11.71
CA LEU A 71 -2.23 -1.12 12.02
C LEU A 71 -1.06 -0.40 12.67
N LEU A 72 -0.74 0.82 12.20
CA LEU A 72 0.34 1.63 12.74
C LEU A 72 0.03 2.06 14.18
N THR A 73 -1.21 2.50 14.45
CA THR A 73 -1.67 2.84 15.80
C THR A 73 -1.63 1.62 16.73
N ALA A 74 -2.09 0.46 16.26
CA ALA A 74 -2.04 -0.78 17.02
C ALA A 74 -0.60 -1.18 17.36
N TRP A 75 0.31 -1.04 16.39
CA TRP A 75 1.74 -1.32 16.57
C TRP A 75 2.38 -0.40 17.60
N GLU A 76 2.15 0.93 17.50
CA GLU A 76 2.66 1.91 18.46
C GLU A 76 2.14 1.66 19.88
N SER A 77 0.89 1.22 20.02
CA SER A 77 0.32 0.83 21.31
C SER A 77 0.95 -0.45 21.84
N PHE A 78 1.06 -1.49 21.01
CA PHE A 78 1.61 -2.79 21.40
C PHE A 78 3.07 -2.68 21.85
N MET A 79 3.88 -1.91 21.12
CA MET A 79 5.32 -1.75 21.40
C MET A 79 5.63 -1.06 22.74
N GLN A 80 4.66 -0.45 23.42
CA GLN A 80 4.88 0.17 24.73
C GLN A 80 5.16 -0.86 25.83
N ASP A 81 4.48 -2.00 25.77
CA ASP A 81 4.55 -3.07 26.77
C ASP A 81 4.85 -4.45 26.15
N ALA A 82 5.39 -4.47 24.93
CA ALA A 82 5.63 -5.70 24.19
C ALA A 82 6.55 -6.66 24.95
N PRO A 83 6.23 -7.97 24.98
CA PRO A 83 7.07 -8.96 25.64
C PRO A 83 8.42 -9.11 24.91
N SER A 84 9.48 -9.43 25.66
CA SER A 84 10.81 -9.65 25.07
C SER A 84 11.05 -11.08 24.58
N ASP A 85 10.14 -12.00 24.89
CA ASP A 85 10.17 -13.37 24.38
C ASP A 85 9.56 -13.41 22.97
N ASP A 86 10.25 -14.04 22.02
CA ASP A 86 9.88 -14.00 20.61
C ASP A 86 8.53 -14.70 20.32
N GLU A 87 8.23 -15.79 21.02
CA GLU A 87 6.98 -16.54 20.83
C GLU A 87 5.80 -15.77 21.41
N ALA A 88 5.95 -15.25 22.64
CA ALA A 88 4.96 -14.38 23.26
C ALA A 88 4.74 -13.10 22.44
N PHE A 89 5.80 -12.47 21.96
CA PHE A 89 5.72 -11.27 21.10
C PHE A 89 4.90 -11.54 19.86
N THR A 90 5.17 -12.65 19.17
CA THR A 90 4.47 -13.00 17.93
C THR A 90 3.00 -13.27 18.21
N ALA A 91 2.68 -14.08 19.22
CA ALA A 91 1.30 -14.43 19.56
C ALA A 91 0.49 -13.20 20.00
N GLU A 92 1.02 -12.40 20.92
CA GLU A 92 0.34 -11.20 21.42
C GLU A 92 0.21 -10.12 20.34
N TRP A 93 1.19 -9.98 19.45
CA TRP A 93 1.07 -9.06 18.32
C TRP A 93 -0.03 -9.50 17.35
N MET A 94 -0.15 -10.79 17.04
CA MET A 94 -1.21 -11.26 16.14
C MET A 94 -2.60 -11.04 16.72
N GLU A 95 -2.79 -11.30 18.02
CA GLU A 95 -4.05 -11.00 18.70
C GLU A 95 -4.37 -9.49 18.70
N ALA A 96 -3.40 -8.65 19.07
CA ALA A 96 -3.58 -7.20 19.12
C ALA A 96 -3.89 -6.61 17.73
N ARG A 97 -3.17 -7.08 16.71
CA ARG A 97 -3.36 -6.68 15.32
C ARG A 97 -4.74 -7.07 14.80
N ALA A 98 -5.16 -8.33 15.01
CA ALA A 98 -6.46 -8.82 14.55
C ALA A 98 -7.59 -8.08 15.23
N THR A 99 -7.48 -7.85 16.55
CA THR A 99 -8.44 -7.06 17.33
C THR A 99 -8.58 -5.63 16.81
N ALA A 100 -7.46 -4.96 16.53
CA ALA A 100 -7.47 -3.59 16.01
C ALA A 100 -8.16 -3.49 14.64
N LEU A 101 -7.86 -4.43 13.74
CA LEU A 101 -8.51 -4.50 12.43
C LEU A 101 -10.02 -4.74 12.56
N ALA A 102 -10.43 -5.74 13.34
CA ALA A 102 -11.83 -6.08 13.52
C ALA A 102 -12.65 -4.94 14.13
N ASN A 103 -12.08 -4.22 15.11
CA ASN A 103 -12.74 -3.05 15.72
C ASN A 103 -12.92 -1.87 14.76
N ALA A 104 -12.11 -1.82 13.69
CA ALA A 104 -12.19 -0.82 12.63
C ALA A 104 -12.89 -1.37 11.37
N ASP A 105 -13.67 -2.45 11.51
CA ASP A 105 -14.44 -3.09 10.43
C ASP A 105 -13.56 -3.61 9.25
N PHE A 106 -12.27 -3.86 9.50
CA PHE A 106 -11.38 -4.51 8.55
C PHE A 106 -11.28 -6.02 8.82
N GLU A 107 -11.26 -6.81 7.76
CA GLU A 107 -11.06 -8.27 7.86
C GLU A 107 -9.62 -8.59 8.33
N PRO A 108 -9.47 -9.30 9.47
CA PRO A 108 -8.17 -9.83 9.90
C PRO A 108 -7.84 -11.10 9.09
N ILE A 109 -6.79 -11.02 8.28
CA ILE A 109 -6.31 -12.17 7.47
C ILE A 109 -5.30 -13.03 8.23
N PHE A 110 -4.68 -12.47 9.26
CA PHE A 110 -3.67 -13.12 10.10
C PHE A 110 -4.09 -12.97 11.57
N GLU A 111 -4.04 -14.09 12.29
CA GLU A 111 -4.39 -14.25 13.71
C GLU A 111 -3.33 -15.10 14.42
#